data_AF-A0A946J3K1-F1
#
_entry.id   AF-A0A946J3K1-F1
#
_cell.length_a   1.000
_cell.length_b   1.000
_cell.length_c   1.000
_cell.angle_alpha   90.00
_cell.angle_beta   90.00
_cell.angle_gamma   90.00
#
_symmetry.space_group_name_H-M   'P 1'
#
loop_
_entity.id
_entity.type
_entity.pdbx_description
1 polymer ?
#
loop_
_entity_poly.entity_id
_entity_poly.type
_entity_poly.pdbx_seq_one_letter_code
_entity_poly.pdbx_strand_id
1 'polypeptide(L)' 'MWTNDRFNWVVNKQDTIDWCESTDLIGIDFSPYYENDEVLVGIHTAIEPNVAESSVMFIAKIKDDKIVSHHYLREFDR' A
#
# COMPACT_ATOMS: atom_id res chain seq x y z
N MET A 1 -20.81 -3.69 4.88
CA MET A 1 -19.84 -4.20 3.88
C MET A 1 -19.28 -2.96 3.19
N TRP A 2 -18.05 -2.56 3.52
CA TRP A 2 -17.44 -1.40 2.84
C TRP A 2 -16.76 -1.94 1.59
N THR A 3 -17.27 -1.57 0.41
CA THR A 3 -16.59 -1.79 -0.86
C THR A 3 -15.52 -0.72 -0.97
N ASN A 4 -14.27 -1.08 -0.71
CA ASN A 4 -13.18 -0.24 -1.18
C ASN A 4 -13.17 -0.40 -2.71
N ASP A 5 -13.70 0.57 -3.44
CA ASP A 5 -13.76 0.49 -4.91
C ASP A 5 -12.36 0.37 -5.54
N ARG A 6 -11.30 0.75 -4.80
CA ARG A 6 -9.90 0.54 -5.20
C ARG A 6 -9.44 -0.92 -5.11
N PHE A 7 -10.14 -1.78 -4.36
CA PHE A 7 -9.78 -3.21 -4.20
C PHE A 7 -9.96 -3.99 -5.51
N ASN A 8 -10.85 -3.53 -6.40
CA ASN A 8 -11.06 -4.07 -7.73
C ASN A 8 -10.40 -3.23 -8.83
N TRP A 9 -9.56 -2.26 -8.47
CA TRP A 9 -8.94 -1.36 -9.44
C TRP A 9 -7.78 -2.08 -10.13
N VAL A 10 -8.10 -2.73 -11.24
CA VAL A 10 -7.10 -3.29 -12.16
C VAL A 10 -6.67 -2.16 -13.09
N VAL A 11 -5.67 -1.39 -12.67
CA VAL A 11 -5.00 -0.41 -13.53
C VAL A 11 -3.99 -1.11 -14.43
N ASN A 12 -3.93 -0.69 -15.69
CA ASN A 12 -2.80 -1.07 -16.53
C ASN A 12 -1.55 -0.28 -16.08
N LYS A 13 -0.38 -0.63 -16.64
CA LYS A 13 0.89 0.01 -16.25
C LYS A 13 0.86 1.54 -16.41
N GLN A 14 0.28 2.06 -17.49
CA GLN A 14 0.23 3.49 -17.75
C GLN A 14 -0.68 4.19 -16.76
N ASP A 15 -1.89 3.67 -16.52
CA ASP A 15 -2.83 4.25 -15.55
C ASP A 15 -2.23 4.27 -14.13
N THR A 16 -1.38 3.28 -13.80
CA THR A 16 -0.66 3.24 -12.52
C THR A 16 0.37 4.36 -12.43
N ILE A 17 1.12 4.61 -13.51
CA ILE A 17 2.10 5.70 -13.58
C ILE A 17 1.38 7.04 -13.46
N ASP A 18 0.33 7.25 -14.26
CA ASP A 18 -0.45 8.49 -14.26
C ASP A 18 -1.05 8.75 -12.87
N TRP A 19 -1.51 7.70 -12.18
CA TRP A 19 -1.97 7.80 -10.80
C TRP A 19 -0.85 8.21 -9.84
N CYS A 20 0.32 7.56 -9.91
CA CYS A 20 1.48 7.93 -9.08
C CYS A 20 1.93 9.39 -9.31
N GLU A 21 1.79 9.91 -10.54
CA GLU A 21 2.16 11.29 -10.88
C GLU A 21 1.12 12.33 -10.42
N SER A 22 -0.15 11.92 -10.29
CA SER A 22 -1.27 12.82 -9.99
C SER A 22 -1.80 12.71 -8.56
N THR A 23 -1.41 11.67 -7.82
CA THR A 23 -1.88 11.45 -6.47
C THR A 23 -1.14 12.34 -5.47
N ASP A 24 -1.89 12.99 -4.59
CA ASP A 24 -1.35 13.66 -3.41
C ASP A 24 -1.15 12.70 -2.21
N LEU A 25 -1.27 11.39 -2.43
CA LEU A 25 -1.05 10.38 -1.40
C LEU A 25 0.44 10.28 -1.09
N ILE A 26 0.80 10.48 0.17
CA ILE A 26 2.18 10.36 0.65
C ILE A 26 2.27 9.16 1.59
N GLY A 27 3.15 8.21 1.27
CA GLY A 27 3.57 7.14 2.17
C GLY A 27 4.84 7.56 2.91
N ILE A 28 4.84 7.49 4.24
CA ILE A 28 5.97 7.90 5.09
C ILE A 28 6.36 6.75 6.03
N ASP A 29 7.67 6.58 6.22
CA ASP A 29 8.31 5.74 7.24
C ASP A 29 7.83 4.28 7.28
N PHE A 30 8.35 3.46 6.37
CA PHE A 30 8.14 2.02 6.43
C PHE A 30 8.94 1.38 7.57
N SER A 31 8.24 0.76 8.50
CA SER A 31 8.82 -0.03 9.60
C SER A 31 8.59 -1.52 9.35
N PRO A 32 9.65 -2.32 9.10
CA PRO A 32 9.51 -3.76 8.92
C PRO A 32 9.21 -4.44 10.27
N TYR A 33 8.27 -5.37 10.26
CA TYR A 33 7.96 -6.28 11.37
C TYR A 33 8.46 -7.69 11.13
N TYR A 34 8.46 -8.12 9.87
CA TYR A 34 8.99 -9.39 9.44
C TYR A 34 9.53 -9.27 8.03
N GLU A 35 10.74 -9.78 7.79
CA GLU A 35 11.36 -9.80 6.47
C GLU A 35 12.16 -11.09 6.31
N ASN A 36 11.96 -11.76 5.19
CA ASN A 36 12.82 -12.82 4.69
C ASN A 36 12.80 -12.82 3.15
N ASP A 37 13.48 -13.79 2.54
CA ASP A 37 13.61 -13.90 1.08
C ASP A 37 12.26 -14.15 0.33
N GLU A 38 11.17 -14.44 1.04
CA GLU A 38 9.85 -14.75 0.45
C GLU A 38 8.76 -13.74 0.81
N VAL A 39 8.88 -13.05 1.94
CA VAL A 39 7.81 -12.23 2.53
C VAL A 39 8.39 -11.01 3.24
N LEU A 40 7.78 -9.86 2.98
CA LEU A 40 7.97 -8.63 3.74
C LEU A 40 6.64 -8.20 4.36
N VAL A 41 6.63 -8.01 5.67
CA VAL A 41 5.51 -7.42 6.42
C VAL A 41 6.02 -6.23 7.19
N GLY A 42 5.33 -5.11 7.07
CA GLY A 42 5.61 -3.93 7.87
C GLY A 42 4.45 -2.96 7.86
N ILE A 43 4.62 -1.84 8.53
CA ILE A 43 3.65 -0.75 8.55
C ILE A 43 4.26 0.52 7.96
N HIS A 44 3.43 1.36 7.37
CA HIS A 44 3.77 2.73 7.02
C HIS A 44 2.58 3.65 7.29
N THR A 45 2.85 4.94 7.42
CA THR A 45 1.80 5.95 7.52
C THR A 45 1.40 6.40 6.12
N ALA A 46 0.10 6.44 5.83
CA ALA A 46 -0.44 7.04 4.63
C ALA A 46 -1.15 8.35 4.97
N ILE A 47 -0.76 9.42 4.26
CA ILE A 47 -1.32 10.76 4.36
C ILE A 47 -2.02 11.08 3.04
N GLU A 48 -3.31 11.43 3.12
CA GLU A 48 -4.13 11.86 1.98
C GLU A 48 -4.70 13.27 2.27
N PRO A 49 -4.85 14.16 1.29
CA PRO A 49 -5.39 15.50 1.53
C PRO A 49 -6.77 15.46 2.17
N ASN A 50 -6.96 16.24 3.24
CA ASN A 50 -8.24 16.37 3.96
C ASN A 50 -8.75 15.08 4.61
N VAL A 51 -7.89 14.06 4.79
CA VAL A 51 -8.19 12.83 5.50
C VAL A 51 -7.24 12.70 6.70
N ALA A 52 -7.72 12.13 7.81
CA ALA A 52 -6.84 11.78 8.92
C ALA A 52 -5.76 10.80 8.46
N GLU A 53 -4.58 10.90 9.06
CA GLU A 53 -3.50 9.95 8.82
C GLU A 53 -3.97 8.52 9.13
N SER A 54 -3.50 7.56 8.34
CA SER A 54 -3.87 6.15 8.53
C SER A 54 -2.63 5.27 8.57
N SER A 55 -2.65 4.28 9.46
CA SER A 55 -1.62 3.24 9.50
C SER A 55 -1.98 2.13 8.51
N VAL A 56 -1.02 1.76 7.66
CA VAL A 56 -1.18 0.76 6.62
C VAL A 56 -0.23 -0.39 6.89
N MET A 57 -0.77 -1.58 7.14
CA MET A 57 0.02 -2.81 7.11
C MET A 57 0.19 -3.26 5.66
N PHE A 58 1.46 -3.35 5.25
CA PHE A 58 1.88 -3.82 3.95
C PHE A 58 2.40 -5.25 4.07
N ILE A 59 1.87 -6.14 3.23
CA ILE A 59 2.27 -7.55 3.15
C ILE A 59 2.66 -7.83 1.70
N ALA A 60 3.93 -8.08 1.44
CA ALA A 60 4.46 -8.37 0.11
C ALA A 60 5.05 -9.76 0.02
N LYS A 61 4.84 -10.41 -1.13
CA LYS A 61 5.54 -11.63 -1.52
C LYS A 61 6.74 -11.27 -2.38
N ILE A 62 7.90 -11.78 -2.01
CA ILE A 62 9.17 -11.60 -2.70
C ILE A 62 9.50 -12.87 -3.49
N LYS A 63 10.04 -12.70 -4.69
CA LYS A 63 10.64 -13.74 -5.51
C LYS A 63 11.73 -13.12 -6.38
N ASP A 64 12.92 -13.70 -6.37
CA ASP A 64 14.07 -13.23 -7.15
C ASP A 64 14.35 -11.72 -6.92
N ASP A 65 14.38 -11.30 -5.65
CA ASP A 65 14.55 -9.91 -5.18
C ASP A 65 13.49 -8.91 -5.68
N LYS A 66 12.32 -9.41 -6.10
CA LYS A 66 11.21 -8.60 -6.62
C LYS A 66 9.92 -8.88 -5.87
N ILE A 67 9.16 -7.83 -5.62
CA ILE A 67 7.78 -7.95 -5.14
C ILE A 67 6.92 -8.47 -6.30
N VAL A 68 6.34 -9.67 -6.14
CA VAL A 68 5.48 -10.30 -7.14
C VAL A 68 4.00 -10.23 -6.79
N SER A 69 3.67 -9.90 -5.54
CA SER A 69 2.32 -9.68 -5.05
C SER A 69 2.37 -8.86 -3.78
N HIS A 70 1.34 -8.06 -3.52
CA HIS A 70 1.22 -7.28 -2.29
C HIS A 70 -0.24 -7.16 -1.84
N HIS A 71 -0.44 -6.97 -0.54
CA HIS A 71 -1.72 -6.72 0.10
C HIS A 71 -1.56 -5.55 1.09
N TYR A 72 -2.63 -4.78 1.25
CA TYR A 72 -2.69 -3.66 2.19
C TYR A 72 -3.86 -3.86 3.14
N LEU A 73 -3.62 -3.76 4.44
CA LEU A 73 -4.67 -3.65 5.45
C LEU A 73 -4.58 -2.24 6.03
N ARG A 74 -5.71 -1.52 6.06
CA ARG A 74 -5.78 -0.17 6.63
C ARG A 74 -6.71 -0.19 7.82
N GLU A 75 -6.22 0.30 8.95
CA GLU A 75 -7.03 0.61 10.12
C GLU A 75 -7.30 2.12 10.13
N PHE A 76 -8.56 2.48 10.35
CA PHE A 76 -8.96 3.87 10.53
C PHE A 76 -9.45 4.00 11.96
N ASP A 77 -8.74 4.75 12.80
CA ASP A 77 -9.27 5.17 14.10
C ASP A 77 -10.55 5.99 13.84
N ARG A 78 -11.69 5.51 14.36
CA ARG A 78 -13.00 6.14 14.23
C ARG A 78 -13.64 6.31 15.60
#